data_AF-A0A7C8ZSJ4-F1
#
_entry.id   AF-A0A7C8ZSJ4-F1
#
_cell.length_a   1.000
_cell.length_b   1.000
_cell.length_c   1.000
_cell.angle_alpha   90.00
_cell.angle_beta   90.00
_cell.angle_gamma   90.00
#
_symmetry.space_group_name_H-M   'P 1'
#
loop_
_entity.id
_entity.type
_entity.pdbx_description
1 polymer ?
#
loop_
_entity_poly.entity_id
_entity_poly.type
_entity_poly.pdbx_seq_one_letter_code
_entity_poly.pdbx_strand_id
1 'polypeptide(L)'
;LIRVSAVLTNGAYLLNVDCDHYFNNSKCLREAMCFLMDPALGKKVCYVQFPQRFDGIDLHDRYANRNIVFFDINMKGQDGIQGPVYVGTGCCFNRQALYGYNPVLTEEDLEPNFIVKNCFGSRKKGKSAKKYMEKKRGPKRSESSIPIFNMEDIDEG
;
A
#
# COMPACT_ATOMS: atom_id res chain seq x y z
N LEU A 1 0.69 -18.19 8.00
CA LEU A 1 -0.66 -17.73 8.41
C LEU A 1 -1.58 -17.41 7.24
N ILE A 2 -1.15 -16.61 6.25
CA ILE A 2 -1.99 -16.17 5.11
C ILE A 2 -2.77 -17.32 4.43
N ARG A 3 -2.07 -18.41 4.04
CA ARG A 3 -2.69 -19.58 3.38
C ARG A 3 -3.79 -20.25 4.22
N VAL A 4 -3.59 -20.34 5.54
CA VAL A 4 -4.57 -20.98 6.43
C VAL A 4 -5.78 -20.06 6.64
N SER A 5 -5.55 -18.76 6.85
CA SER A 5 -6.63 -17.76 6.96
C SER A 5 -7.52 -17.74 5.72
N ALA A 6 -6.95 -17.89 4.53
CA ALA A 6 -7.69 -17.93 3.27
C ALA A 6 -8.74 -19.05 3.21
N VAL A 7 -8.49 -20.17 3.89
CA VAL A 7 -9.41 -21.31 3.96
C VAL A 7 -10.42 -21.15 5.08
N LEU A 8 -9.99 -20.65 6.24
CA LEU A 8 -10.84 -20.62 7.44
C LEU A 8 -11.83 -19.46 7.45
N THR A 9 -11.37 -18.24 7.15
CA THR A 9 -12.20 -17.02 7.29
C THR A 9 -12.17 -16.13 6.06
N ASN A 10 -11.13 -16.23 5.25
CA ASN A 10 -10.94 -15.45 4.03
C ASN A 10 -11.18 -13.94 4.20
N GLY A 11 -10.83 -13.33 5.34
CA GLY A 11 -11.04 -11.89 5.59
C GLY A 11 -10.17 -10.97 4.72
N ALA A 12 -10.76 -10.05 3.94
CA ALA A 12 -10.07 -9.31 2.86
C ALA A 12 -8.77 -8.58 3.25
N TYR A 13 -8.67 -8.16 4.52
CA TYR A 13 -7.51 -7.46 5.07
C TYR A 13 -6.83 -8.28 6.16
N LEU A 14 -5.51 -8.17 6.25
CA LEU A 14 -4.70 -8.90 7.22
C LEU A 14 -3.86 -7.95 8.05
N LEU A 15 -3.95 -8.08 9.37
CA LEU A 15 -3.18 -7.30 10.32
C LEU A 15 -1.97 -8.11 10.78
N ASN A 16 -0.77 -7.53 10.66
CA ASN A 16 0.45 -8.09 11.23
C ASN A 16 0.86 -7.34 12.50
N VAL A 17 1.11 -8.07 13.59
CA VAL A 17 1.51 -7.54 14.90
C VAL A 17 2.44 -8.53 15.58
N ASP A 18 3.57 -8.05 16.08
CA ASP A 18 4.52 -8.82 16.89
C ASP A 18 4.02 -8.99 18.34
N CYS A 19 4.55 -9.98 19.06
CA CYS A 19 4.10 -10.34 20.40
C CYS A 19 4.39 -9.29 21.49
N ASP A 20 5.32 -8.39 21.24
CA ASP A 20 5.73 -7.28 22.10
C ASP A 20 5.05 -5.95 21.72
N HIS A 21 4.16 -5.97 20.72
CA HIS A 21 3.41 -4.80 20.27
C HIS A 21 1.91 -4.98 20.54
N TYR A 22 1.26 -3.88 20.92
CA TYR A 22 -0.19 -3.83 21.12
C TYR A 22 -0.76 -2.53 20.54
N PHE A 23 -2.06 -2.52 20.24
CA PHE A 23 -2.76 -1.30 19.84
C PHE A 23 -3.17 -0.49 21.06
N ASN A 24 -2.65 0.72 21.18
CA ASN A 24 -3.00 1.65 22.25
C ASN A 24 -4.37 2.33 22.05
N ASN A 25 -4.94 2.25 20.84
CA ASN A 25 -6.20 2.89 20.48
C ASN A 25 -7.07 1.92 19.67
N SER A 26 -8.27 1.63 20.17
CA SER A 26 -9.23 0.74 19.51
C SER A 26 -9.74 1.27 18.16
N LYS A 27 -9.54 2.57 17.88
CA LYS A 27 -9.92 3.21 16.61
C LYS A 27 -8.91 2.99 15.49
N CYS A 28 -7.70 2.52 15.80
CA CYS A 28 -6.60 2.35 14.84
C CYS A 28 -7.02 1.53 13.61
N LEU A 29 -7.74 0.43 13.80
CA LEU A 29 -8.23 -0.38 12.68
C LEU A 29 -9.29 0.34 11.84
N ARG A 30 -10.14 1.15 12.45
CA ARG A 30 -11.11 1.96 11.71
C ARG A 30 -10.41 3.01 10.85
N GLU A 31 -9.34 3.62 11.37
CA GLU A 31 -8.51 4.57 10.64
C GLU A 31 -7.79 3.89 9.46
N ALA A 32 -7.29 2.66 9.61
CA ALA A 32 -6.76 1.90 8.48
C ALA A 32 -7.80 1.69 7.38
N MET A 33 -9.03 1.36 7.77
CA MET A 33 -10.12 1.12 6.81
C MET A 33 -10.51 2.38 6.04
N CYS A 34 -10.33 3.58 6.61
CA CYS A 34 -10.55 4.82 5.87
C CYS A 34 -9.70 4.90 4.60
N PHE A 35 -8.47 4.37 4.61
CA PHE A 35 -7.62 4.33 3.41
C PHE A 35 -7.89 3.10 2.53
N LEU A 36 -8.08 1.93 3.16
CA LEU A 36 -8.23 0.66 2.45
C LEU A 36 -9.60 0.49 1.77
N MET A 37 -10.62 1.19 2.25
CA MET A 37 -11.99 1.16 1.71
C MET A 37 -12.37 2.46 1.00
N ASP A 38 -11.43 3.40 0.82
CA ASP A 38 -11.67 4.60 0.03
C ASP A 38 -11.95 4.21 -1.43
N PRO A 39 -13.08 4.65 -2.04
CA PRO A 39 -13.39 4.32 -3.43
C PRO A 39 -12.35 4.81 -4.45
N ALA A 40 -11.67 5.91 -4.17
CA ALA A 40 -10.65 6.52 -5.03
C ALA A 40 -9.25 5.96 -4.75
N LEU A 41 -8.88 5.81 -3.46
CA LEU A 41 -7.52 5.40 -3.07
C LEU A 41 -7.38 3.90 -2.80
N GLY A 42 -8.40 3.27 -2.21
CA GLY A 42 -8.31 1.91 -1.66
C GLY A 42 -7.93 0.84 -2.68
N LYS A 43 -8.32 1.01 -3.96
CA LYS A 43 -7.93 0.12 -5.07
C LYS A 43 -6.43 0.12 -5.37
N LYS A 44 -5.71 1.17 -4.95
CA LYS A 44 -4.26 1.37 -5.18
C LYS A 44 -3.44 1.14 -3.91
N VAL A 45 -4.08 1.12 -2.74
CA VAL A 45 -3.40 0.91 -1.46
C VAL A 45 -3.11 -0.58 -1.23
N CYS A 46 -1.84 -0.92 -1.07
CA CYS A 46 -1.42 -2.28 -0.75
C CYS A 46 -1.44 -2.57 0.76
N TYR A 47 -1.08 -1.59 1.59
CA TYR A 47 -1.12 -1.67 3.04
C TYR A 47 -1.14 -0.29 3.70
N VAL A 48 -1.51 -0.26 4.98
CA VAL A 48 -1.41 0.91 5.87
C VAL A 48 -0.44 0.59 7.00
N GLN A 49 0.65 1.34 7.10
CA GLN A 49 1.68 1.17 8.13
C GLN A 49 1.44 2.15 9.28
N PHE A 50 1.31 1.63 10.50
CA PHE A 50 1.25 2.44 11.71
C PHE A 50 2.66 2.72 12.26
N PRO A 51 2.91 3.90 12.85
CA PRO A 51 4.19 4.20 13.48
C PRO A 51 4.36 3.35 14.75
N GLN A 52 5.55 2.78 14.94
CA GLN A 52 5.87 2.02 16.16
C GLN A 52 6.27 2.99 17.28
N ARG A 53 5.76 2.75 18.49
CA ARG A 53 6.11 3.51 19.69
C ARG A 53 6.44 2.52 20.80
N PHE A 54 7.53 2.80 21.51
CA PHE A 54 8.00 1.97 22.61
C PHE A 54 7.71 2.64 23.95
N ASP A 55 7.28 1.83 24.91
CA ASP A 55 7.07 2.26 26.29
C ASP A 55 8.37 2.13 27.10
N GLY A 56 8.43 2.76 28.27
CA GLY A 56 9.56 2.60 29.19
C GLY A 56 10.87 3.24 28.74
N ILE A 57 10.81 4.23 27.84
CA ILE A 57 12.00 4.94 27.35
C ILE A 57 12.49 5.93 28.40
N ASP A 58 13.81 5.93 28.64
CA ASP A 58 14.48 6.90 29.52
C ASP A 58 14.14 8.35 29.14
N LEU A 59 14.09 9.24 30.15
CA LEU A 59 13.77 10.65 29.96
C LEU A 59 14.75 11.32 28.99
N HIS A 60 16.03 10.97 29.08
CA HIS A 60 17.08 11.52 28.23
C HIS A 60 17.22 10.79 26.88
N ASP A 61 16.49 9.70 26.67
CA ASP A 61 16.51 8.86 25.46
C ASP A 61 17.94 8.65 24.91
N ARG A 62 18.87 8.27 25.78
CA ARG A 62 20.31 8.19 25.44
C ARG A 62 20.60 7.27 24.26
N TYR A 63 19.76 6.27 24.05
CA TYR A 63 19.87 5.29 22.97
C TYR A 63 19.01 5.63 21.74
N ALA A 64 18.31 6.77 21.74
CA ALA A 64 17.41 7.20 20.67
C ALA A 64 16.33 6.17 20.32
N ASN A 65 15.85 5.42 21.33
CA ASN A 65 14.91 4.32 21.16
C ASN A 65 13.52 4.78 20.71
N ARG A 66 13.18 6.07 20.84
CA ARG A 66 11.91 6.62 20.34
C ARG A 66 11.80 6.56 18.82
N ASN A 67 12.93 6.51 18.10
CA ASN A 67 12.99 6.48 16.63
C ASN A 67 12.14 7.58 15.93
N ILE A 68 11.96 8.73 16.57
CA ILE A 68 11.06 9.79 16.08
C ILE A 68 11.44 10.30 14.69
N VAL A 69 12.73 10.41 14.36
CA VAL A 69 13.17 10.89 13.05
C VAL A 69 12.71 9.94 11.95
N PHE A 70 12.80 8.63 12.21
CA PHE A 70 12.41 7.63 11.22
C PHE A 70 10.89 7.60 11.02
N PHE A 71 10.11 7.51 12.11
CA PHE A 71 8.65 7.39 12.03
C PHE A 71 7.93 8.71 11.73
N ASP A 72 8.40 9.84 12.24
CA ASP A 72 7.70 11.13 12.10
C ASP A 72 8.21 12.02 10.97
N ILE A 73 9.44 11.82 10.50
CA ILE A 73 10.02 12.62 9.41
C ILE A 73 10.15 11.76 8.15
N ASN A 74 10.94 10.69 8.20
CA ASN A 74 11.26 9.92 7.00
C ASN A 74 10.03 9.21 6.41
N MET A 75 9.26 8.49 7.24
CA MET A 75 8.06 7.80 6.76
C MET A 75 7.00 8.77 6.23
N LYS A 76 6.76 9.89 6.90
CA LYS A 76 5.82 10.92 6.42
C LYS A 76 6.31 11.55 5.12
N GLY A 77 7.62 11.73 4.95
CA GLY A 77 8.21 12.17 3.69
C GLY A 77 7.99 11.17 2.55
N GLN A 78 8.15 9.87 2.81
CA GLN A 78 7.90 8.81 1.83
C GLN A 78 6.43 8.68 1.45
N ASP A 79 5.53 8.97 2.39
CA ASP A 79 4.08 8.97 2.16
C ASP A 79 3.65 9.97 1.08
N GLY A 80 4.38 11.10 0.95
CA GLY A 80 4.14 12.08 -0.11
C GLY A 80 4.58 11.64 -1.52
N ILE A 81 5.26 10.51 -1.67
CA ILE A 81 5.73 9.99 -2.97
C ILE A 81 5.03 8.69 -3.33
N GLN A 82 5.20 7.64 -2.50
CA GLN A 82 4.74 6.27 -2.82
C GLN A 82 4.18 5.53 -1.59
N GLY A 83 4.33 6.08 -0.39
CA GLY A 83 3.97 5.42 0.86
C GLY A 83 5.20 5.04 1.71
N PRO A 84 5.01 4.82 3.01
CA PRO A 84 6.08 4.39 3.92
C PRO A 84 6.50 2.94 3.67
N VAL A 85 7.74 2.61 4.02
CA VAL A 85 8.24 1.22 4.00
C VAL A 85 7.57 0.35 5.07
N TYR A 86 7.40 -0.93 4.77
CA TYR A 86 6.99 -1.94 5.74
C TYR A 86 8.13 -2.25 6.72
N VAL A 87 7.83 -2.24 8.02
CA VAL A 87 8.83 -2.31 9.09
C VAL A 87 8.67 -3.48 10.06
N GLY A 88 7.88 -4.48 9.70
CA GLY A 88 7.83 -5.75 10.42
C GLY A 88 6.64 -5.94 11.37
N THR A 89 5.96 -4.87 11.81
CA THR A 89 4.78 -4.94 12.70
C THR A 89 3.87 -3.72 12.51
N GLY A 90 2.64 -3.78 13.03
CA GLY A 90 1.68 -2.68 13.02
C GLY A 90 1.23 -2.31 11.61
N CYS A 91 0.97 -3.30 10.75
CA CYS A 91 0.65 -3.05 9.35
C CYS A 91 -0.61 -3.82 8.93
N CYS A 92 -1.54 -3.12 8.27
CA CYS A 92 -2.77 -3.70 7.75
C CYS A 92 -2.68 -3.85 6.23
N PHE A 93 -2.67 -5.08 5.74
CA PHE A 93 -2.45 -5.43 4.35
C PHE A 93 -3.75 -5.75 3.60
N ASN A 94 -3.81 -5.39 2.33
CA ASN A 94 -4.76 -5.96 1.37
C ASN A 94 -4.30 -7.36 0.97
N ARG A 95 -5.16 -8.38 1.11
CA ARG A 95 -4.82 -9.77 0.75
C ARG A 95 -4.40 -9.89 -0.71
N GLN A 96 -5.09 -9.23 -1.63
CA GLN A 96 -4.80 -9.36 -3.06
C GLN A 96 -3.37 -8.87 -3.38
N ALA A 97 -2.94 -7.79 -2.74
CA ALA A 97 -1.58 -7.29 -2.87
C ALA A 97 -0.55 -8.32 -2.35
N LEU A 98 -0.82 -8.99 -1.22
CA LEU A 98 0.04 -10.06 -0.69
C LEU A 98 0.15 -11.28 -1.61
N TYR A 99 -0.86 -11.53 -2.45
CA TYR A 99 -0.82 -12.58 -3.47
C TYR A 99 -0.12 -12.14 -4.77
N GLY A 100 0.27 -10.87 -4.87
CA GLY A 100 0.97 -10.33 -6.04
C GLY A 100 0.03 -9.92 -7.18
N TYR A 101 -1.26 -9.68 -6.91
CA TYR A 101 -2.12 -9.01 -7.87
C TYR A 101 -1.71 -7.54 -8.00
N ASN A 102 -1.66 -7.05 -9.24
CA ASN A 102 -1.36 -5.65 -9.50
C ASN A 102 -2.55 -4.75 -9.11
N PRO A 103 -2.30 -3.50 -8.67
CA PRO A 103 -3.37 -2.54 -8.42
C PRO A 103 -4.15 -2.23 -9.70
N VAL A 104 -5.42 -1.85 -9.54
CA VAL A 104 -6.24 -1.36 -10.65
C VAL A 104 -5.88 0.11 -10.87
N LEU A 105 -5.15 0.39 -11.95
CA LEU A 105 -4.65 1.72 -12.29
C LEU A 105 -5.54 2.33 -13.39
N THR A 106 -5.83 3.63 -13.27
CA THR A 106 -6.47 4.42 -14.34
C THR A 106 -5.41 4.91 -15.33
N GLU A 107 -5.83 5.43 -16.49
CA GLU A 107 -4.90 6.04 -17.46
C GLU A 107 -4.09 7.19 -16.83
N GLU A 108 -4.71 7.95 -15.93
CA GLU A 108 -4.09 9.05 -15.19
C GLU A 108 -2.96 8.57 -14.26
N ASP A 109 -3.07 7.38 -13.68
CA ASP A 109 -2.02 6.81 -12.82
C ASP A 109 -0.80 6.34 -13.60
N LEU A 110 -1.00 6.03 -14.89
CA LEU A 110 0.06 5.57 -15.79
C LEU A 110 0.83 6.74 -16.39
N GLU A 111 0.28 7.95 -16.33
CA GLU A 111 0.97 9.17 -16.74
C GLU A 111 2.13 9.44 -15.78
N PRO A 112 3.37 9.54 -16.28
CA PRO A 112 4.50 9.73 -15.40
C PRO A 112 4.43 11.13 -14.78
N ASN A 113 4.46 11.19 -13.44
CA ASN A 113 4.55 12.41 -12.62
C ASN A 113 5.90 13.14 -12.83
N PHE A 114 6.22 13.54 -14.06
CA PHE A 114 7.36 14.41 -14.35
C PHE A 114 6.94 15.86 -14.13
N ILE A 115 7.11 16.32 -12.88
CA ILE A 115 7.28 17.73 -12.55
C ILE A 115 8.66 18.19 -13.07
N VAL A 116 8.86 18.09 -14.39
CA VAL A 116 9.99 18.68 -15.13
C VAL A 116 9.45 19.17 -16.49
N LYS A 117 8.28 19.82 -16.49
CA LYS A 117 7.72 20.39 -17.73
C LYS A 117 7.82 21.90 -17.85
N ASN A 118 8.47 22.63 -16.92
CA ASN A 118 8.60 24.08 -17.10
C ASN A 118 9.76 24.81 -16.39
N CYS A 119 10.98 24.26 -16.40
CA CYS A 119 12.17 25.04 -15.99
C CYS A 119 13.38 24.97 -16.93
N PHE A 120 13.28 24.32 -18.10
CA PHE A 120 14.34 24.36 -19.11
C PHE A 120 13.74 24.51 -20.50
N GLY A 121 14.16 25.59 -21.18
CA GLY A 121 13.59 26.05 -22.43
C GLY A 121 13.55 25.00 -23.56
N SER A 122 12.60 25.23 -24.46
CA SER A 122 12.33 24.47 -25.68
C SER A 122 13.58 23.97 -26.40
N ARG A 123 13.90 22.68 -26.23
CA ARG A 123 14.74 21.94 -27.18
C ARG A 123 13.91 20.85 -27.85
N LYS A 124 13.44 21.16 -29.06
CA LYS A 124 12.94 20.16 -30.02
C LYS A 124 14.04 19.10 -30.23
N LYS A 125 13.81 17.85 -29.86
CA LYS A 125 14.58 16.70 -30.36
C LYS A 125 13.66 15.48 -30.57
N GLY A 126 13.54 15.13 -31.85
CA GLY A 126 13.33 13.80 -32.42
C GLY A 126 12.34 12.85 -31.76
N LYS A 127 11.20 12.62 -32.43
CA LYS A 127 10.35 11.44 -32.20
C LYS A 127 11.20 10.16 -32.36
N SER A 128 11.39 9.43 -31.27
CA SER A 128 11.55 7.98 -31.30
C SER A 128 10.62 7.41 -30.24
N ALA A 129 9.42 7.05 -30.67
CA ALA A 129 8.46 6.34 -29.84
C ALA A 129 9.02 4.94 -29.57
N LYS A 130 9.62 4.74 -28.39
CA LYS A 130 9.83 3.38 -27.87
C LYS A 130 8.45 2.83 -27.51
N LYS A 131 7.88 2.10 -28.46
CA LYS A 131 6.71 1.23 -28.26
C LYS A 131 7.04 0.33 -27.07
N TYR A 132 6.32 0.47 -25.97
CA TYR A 132 6.36 -0.52 -24.90
C TYR A 132 5.93 -1.84 -25.53
N MET A 133 6.88 -2.76 -25.67
CA MET A 133 6.56 -4.12 -26.09
C MET A 133 5.85 -4.79 -24.92
N GLU A 134 4.55 -5.00 -25.09
CA GLU A 134 3.80 -6.02 -24.37
C GLU A 134 4.53 -7.36 -24.57
N LYS A 135 5.29 -7.77 -23.56
CA LYS A 135 6.02 -9.03 -23.59
C LYS A 135 5.00 -10.15 -23.33
N LYS A 136 4.33 -10.61 -24.39
CA LYS A 136 3.57 -11.86 -24.40
C LYS A 136 4.47 -13.03 -23.99
N ARG A 137 4.42 -13.44 -22.73
CA ARG A 137 4.85 -14.75 -22.17
C ARG A 137 4.10 -14.97 -20.85
N GLY A 138 3.25 -15.98 -20.62
CA GLY A 138 2.76 -17.13 -21.37
C GLY A 138 1.39 -17.58 -20.80
N PRO A 139 0.77 -18.69 -21.25
CA PRO A 139 -0.64 -18.98 -20.95
C PRO A 139 -0.87 -19.63 -19.56
N LYS A 140 -1.91 -19.11 -18.90
CA LYS A 140 -2.88 -19.67 -17.93
C LYS A 140 -2.37 -20.49 -16.73
N ARG A 141 -2.46 -19.87 -15.53
CA ARG A 141 -3.02 -20.55 -14.36
C ARG A 141 -4.49 -20.11 -14.24
N SER A 142 -5.36 -21.09 -14.42
CA SER A 142 -6.83 -21.10 -14.31
C SER A 142 -7.50 -19.89 -13.65
N GLU A 143 -8.51 -19.36 -14.35
CA GLU A 143 -9.70 -18.66 -13.84
C GLU A 143 -9.65 -18.23 -12.36
N SER A 144 -9.03 -17.08 -12.08
CA SER A 144 -9.15 -16.39 -10.79
C SER A 144 -8.86 -14.88 -10.89
N SER A 145 -8.87 -14.33 -12.13
CA SER A 145 -8.71 -12.89 -12.37
C SER A 145 -10.02 -12.12 -12.23
N ILE A 146 -11.10 -12.79 -11.84
CA ILE A 146 -12.36 -12.14 -11.47
C ILE A 146 -12.35 -12.08 -9.94
N PRO A 147 -12.38 -10.89 -9.32
CA PRO A 147 -12.66 -10.81 -7.89
C PRO A 147 -14.02 -11.48 -7.64
N ILE A 148 -14.09 -12.40 -6.67
CA ILE A 148 -15.32 -13.12 -6.29
C ILE A 148 -16.45 -12.16 -5.85
N PHE A 149 -16.13 -10.89 -5.63
CA PHE A 149 -17.11 -9.83 -5.44
C PHE A 149 -16.91 -8.77 -6.51
N ASN A 150 -17.84 -8.71 -7.47
CA ASN A 150 -18.06 -7.53 -8.27
C ASN A 150 -18.83 -6.52 -7.41
N MET A 151 -18.38 -5.27 -7.35
CA MET A 151 -19.10 -4.18 -6.66
C MET A 151 -20.49 -3.91 -7.29
N GLU A 152 -20.71 -4.40 -8.51
CA GLU A 152 -21.97 -4.29 -9.25
C GLU A 152 -23.08 -5.18 -8.68
N ASP A 153 -22.76 -6.20 -7.87
CA ASP A 153 -23.74 -7.13 -7.32
C ASP A 153 -24.37 -6.66 -5.99
N ILE A 154 -24.08 -5.44 -5.53
CA ILE A 154 -24.58 -4.88 -4.26
C ILE A 154 -25.82 -3.98 -4.46
N ASP A 155 -26.07 -3.50 -5.67
CA ASP A 155 -27.17 -2.54 -5.96
C ASP A 155 -28.49 -3.20 -6.42
N GLU A 156 -28.58 -4.54 -6.46
CA GLU A 156 -29.84 -5.27 -6.72
C GLU A 156 -30.22 -6.19 -5.55
N GLY A 157 -30.60 -5.58 -4.43
CA GLY A 157 -31.23 -6.24 -3.27
C GLY A 157 -32.40 -5.46 -2.73
#